data_AF-A0A2N1VY87-F1
#
_entry.id   AF-A0A2N1VY87-F1
#
_cell.length_a   1.000
_cell.length_b   1.000
_cell.length_c   1.000
_cell.angle_alpha   90.00
_cell.angle_beta   90.00
_cell.angle_gamma   90.00
#
_symmetry.space_group_name_H-M   'P 1'
#
loop_
_entity.id
_entity.type
_entity.pdbx_description
1 polymer ?
#
loop_
_entity_poly.entity_id
_entity_poly.type
_entity_poly.pdbx_seq_one_letter_code
_entity_poly.pdbx_strand_id
1 'polypeptide(L)'
;MEKKEEEKYFLLLFKKLYDRFPDGEIISSEKPDFIVKTENSTYGVELSKIYQKTKIFNLSPQASDSIGYSIVNMILNKLNNYEISFLDVLIDFTFQKPYTTKEREKISNVIVKLIIDNIPDENESLRIYNEFENEAQIPFEVSTMRILNHPFLERNSVSFPRYGFFQHNMINNIQEVLKKKDDKIKIYKPYDEQWLLIYALGGNSGGFFDPSEETINHKYHTKFDRIFLLISLDNKVYELKKI
;
A
#
# COMPACT_ATOMS: atom_id res chain seq x y z
N MET A 1 -5.00 8.37 -8.23
CA MET A 1 -4.36 9.52 -7.58
C MET A 1 -3.03 9.74 -8.26
N GLU A 2 -2.78 10.96 -8.73
CA GLU A 2 -1.49 11.30 -9.33
C GLU A 2 -0.42 11.40 -8.24
N LYS A 3 0.84 11.15 -8.60
CA LYS A 3 1.95 11.09 -7.63
C LYS A 3 2.06 12.36 -6.77
N LYS A 4 1.89 13.54 -7.37
CA LYS A 4 2.02 14.83 -6.66
C LYS A 4 0.85 15.07 -5.69
N GLU A 5 -0.34 14.58 -6.01
CA GLU A 5 -1.50 14.63 -5.12
C GLU A 5 -1.28 13.73 -3.90
N GLU A 6 -0.72 12.54 -4.11
CA GLU A 6 -0.33 11.61 -3.03
C GLU A 6 0.66 12.29 -2.08
N GLU A 7 1.73 12.86 -2.62
CA GLU A 7 2.75 13.55 -1.82
C GLU A 7 2.16 14.74 -1.05
N LYS A 8 1.30 15.54 -1.69
CA LYS A 8 0.62 16.67 -1.01
C LYS A 8 -0.28 16.19 0.13
N TYR A 9 -1.01 15.10 -0.06
CA TYR A 9 -1.83 14.50 0.99
C TYR A 9 -0.97 14.14 2.22
N PHE A 10 0.16 13.47 2.03
CA PHE A 10 1.04 13.07 3.14
C PHE A 10 1.73 14.25 3.81
N LEU A 11 2.09 15.30 3.06
CA LEU A 11 2.61 16.52 3.64
C LEU A 11 1.57 17.21 4.54
N LEU A 12 0.31 17.29 4.10
CA LEU A 12 -0.77 17.87 4.89
C LEU A 12 -1.09 17.03 6.14
N LEU A 13 -1.06 15.70 6.00
CA LEU A 13 -1.20 14.80 7.15
C LEU A 13 -0.05 15.00 8.15
N PHE A 14 1.18 15.14 7.68
CA PHE A 14 2.33 15.47 8.53
C PHE A 14 2.17 16.82 9.23
N LYS A 15 1.76 17.89 8.51
CA LYS A 15 1.45 19.19 9.11
C LYS A 15 0.41 19.08 10.23
N LYS A 16 -0.61 18.25 10.05
CA LYS A 16 -1.66 18.03 11.05
C LYS A 16 -1.16 17.30 12.30
N LEU A 17 -0.25 16.35 12.13
CA LEU A 17 0.19 15.44 13.19
C LEU A 17 1.44 15.91 13.94
N TYR A 18 2.17 16.87 13.39
CA TYR A 18 3.42 17.34 13.94
C TYR A 18 3.28 18.78 14.45
N ASP A 19 3.15 18.93 15.77
CA ASP A 19 2.85 20.21 16.42
C ASP A 19 3.89 21.31 16.17
N ARG A 20 5.11 20.96 15.77
CA ARG A 20 6.19 21.90 15.44
C ARG A 20 6.38 22.08 13.94
N PHE A 21 5.39 21.72 13.13
CA PHE A 21 5.42 22.02 11.71
C PHE A 21 5.38 23.55 11.51
N PRO A 22 6.20 24.14 10.61
CA PRO A 22 6.26 25.59 10.48
C PRO A 22 4.93 26.14 9.95
N ASP A 23 4.40 27.17 10.61
CA ASP A 23 3.18 27.82 10.13
C ASP A 23 3.50 28.79 8.99
N GLY A 24 3.14 28.38 7.78
CA GLY A 24 3.52 29.06 6.56
C GLY A 24 2.82 28.51 5.32
N GLU A 25 3.08 29.17 4.19
CA GLU A 25 2.57 28.78 2.89
C GLU A 25 3.31 27.56 2.37
N ILE A 26 2.56 26.54 1.92
CA ILE A 26 3.11 25.34 1.28
C ILE A 26 3.05 25.51 -0.24
N ILE A 27 4.22 25.54 -0.87
CA ILE A 27 4.38 25.75 -2.31
C ILE A 27 4.94 24.46 -2.93
N SER A 28 4.26 23.92 -3.94
CA SER A 28 4.77 22.79 -4.73
C SER A 28 6.01 23.19 -5.52
N SER A 29 7.02 22.33 -5.54
CA SER A 29 8.26 22.53 -6.28
C SER A 29 8.79 21.19 -6.80
N GLU A 30 9.74 21.25 -7.75
CA GLU A 30 10.43 20.06 -8.26
C GLU A 30 11.65 19.68 -7.41
N LYS A 31 12.28 20.68 -6.78
CA LYS A 31 13.54 20.54 -6.05
C LYS A 31 13.65 21.57 -4.93
N PRO A 32 13.24 21.24 -3.69
CA PRO A 32 12.67 19.97 -3.22
C PRO A 32 11.20 19.84 -3.62
N ASP A 33 10.57 18.72 -3.25
CA ASP A 33 9.17 18.41 -3.58
C ASP A 33 8.18 19.52 -3.12
N PHE A 34 8.43 20.12 -1.96
CA PHE A 34 7.65 21.25 -1.44
C PHE A 34 8.54 22.26 -0.71
N ILE A 35 8.10 23.50 -0.69
CA ILE A 35 8.73 24.59 0.06
C ILE A 35 7.71 25.09 1.07
N VAL A 36 8.09 25.22 2.33
CA VAL A 36 7.28 25.89 3.37
C VAL A 36 7.89 27.25 3.63
N LYS A 37 7.15 28.32 3.33
CA LYS A 37 7.57 29.70 3.57
C LYS A 37 6.85 30.27 4.78
N THR A 38 7.61 30.63 5.79
CA THR A 38 7.15 31.41 6.94
C THR A 38 7.58 32.88 6.75
N GLU A 39 7.25 33.75 7.70
CA GLU A 39 7.69 35.16 7.65
C GLU A 39 9.22 35.30 7.69
N ASN A 40 9.92 34.41 8.42
CA ASN A 40 11.35 34.58 8.74
C ASN A 40 12.24 33.44 8.24
N SER A 41 11.66 32.36 7.71
CA SER A 41 12.41 31.16 7.32
C SER A 41 11.74 30.41 6.18
N THR A 42 12.56 29.73 5.39
CA THR A 42 12.15 28.90 4.27
C THR A 42 12.67 27.49 4.46
N TYR A 43 11.75 26.52 4.46
CA TYR A 43 12.05 25.10 4.66
C TYR A 43 11.89 24.35 3.34
N GLY A 44 12.89 23.56 2.97
CA GLY A 44 12.79 22.61 1.87
C GLY A 44 12.29 21.27 2.38
N VAL A 45 11.18 20.76 1.86
CA VAL A 45 10.61 19.46 2.29
C VAL A 45 10.62 18.48 1.13
N GLU A 46 11.41 17.43 1.28
CA GLU A 46 11.47 16.29 0.37
C GLU A 46 10.59 15.16 0.91
N LEU A 47 9.92 14.43 0.03
CA LEU A 47 9.12 13.26 0.40
C LEU A 47 9.72 11.98 -0.19
N SER A 48 9.58 10.89 0.56
CA SER A 48 9.93 9.57 0.06
C SER A 48 9.01 8.49 0.61
N LYS A 49 8.48 7.69 -0.29
CA LYS A 49 7.68 6.53 0.07
C LYS A 49 8.59 5.36 0.42
N ILE A 50 8.36 4.74 1.57
CA ILE A 50 9.04 3.51 1.98
C ILE A 50 8.16 2.30 1.72
N TYR A 51 8.80 1.18 1.36
CA TYR A 51 8.14 -0.08 1.04
C TYR A 51 8.82 -1.21 1.80
N GLN A 52 8.01 -2.16 2.27
CA GLN A 52 8.56 -3.40 2.79
C GLN A 52 9.31 -4.14 1.68
N LYS A 53 10.49 -4.66 2.04
CA LYS A 53 11.34 -5.44 1.13
C LYS A 53 11.27 -6.94 1.37
N THR A 54 10.68 -7.37 2.48
CA THR A 54 10.55 -8.78 2.82
C THR A 54 9.75 -9.48 1.73
N LYS A 55 10.35 -10.50 1.12
CA LYS A 55 9.64 -11.33 0.15
C LYS A 55 8.96 -12.49 0.90
N ILE A 56 7.69 -12.72 0.60
CA ILE A 56 6.96 -13.92 1.02
C ILE A 56 6.83 -14.78 -0.24
N PHE A 57 7.28 -16.03 -0.19
CA PHE A 57 7.28 -16.94 -1.35
C PHE A 57 7.81 -16.28 -2.65
N ASN A 58 8.98 -15.64 -2.58
CA ASN A 58 9.63 -14.93 -3.70
C ASN A 58 8.89 -13.70 -4.28
N LEU A 59 7.71 -13.34 -3.76
CA LEU A 59 6.98 -12.14 -4.12
C LEU A 59 7.16 -11.04 -3.08
N SER A 60 7.26 -9.80 -3.54
CA SER A 60 7.03 -8.68 -2.62
C SER A 60 5.54 -8.57 -2.32
N PRO A 61 5.14 -8.07 -1.15
CA PRO A 61 3.72 -7.87 -0.81
C PRO A 61 2.98 -7.05 -1.87
N GLN A 62 3.63 -6.01 -2.42
CA GLN A 62 3.05 -5.17 -3.47
C GLN A 62 2.83 -5.92 -4.79
N ALA A 63 3.72 -6.88 -5.13
CA ALA A 63 3.52 -7.73 -6.30
C ALA A 63 2.33 -8.67 -6.09
N SER A 64 2.18 -9.23 -4.88
CA SER A 64 1.02 -10.04 -4.49
C SER A 64 -0.28 -9.25 -4.61
N ASP A 65 -0.34 -8.04 -4.03
CA ASP A 65 -1.52 -7.15 -4.13
C ASP A 65 -1.85 -6.84 -5.60
N SER A 66 -0.83 -6.53 -6.41
CA SER A 66 -1.01 -6.23 -7.84
C SER A 66 -1.61 -7.41 -8.62
N ILE A 67 -1.17 -8.64 -8.33
CA ILE A 67 -1.71 -9.85 -8.93
C ILE A 67 -3.16 -10.06 -8.49
N GLY A 68 -3.44 -9.98 -7.18
CA GLY A 68 -4.80 -10.13 -6.63
C GLY A 68 -5.78 -9.12 -7.22
N TYR A 69 -5.38 -7.83 -7.30
CA TYR A 69 -6.19 -6.79 -7.94
C TYR A 69 -6.49 -7.08 -9.40
N SER A 70 -5.48 -7.52 -10.14
CA SER A 70 -5.64 -7.86 -11.55
C SER A 70 -6.67 -8.98 -11.72
N ILE A 71 -6.61 -10.03 -10.90
CA ILE A 71 -7.53 -11.18 -10.97
C ILE A 71 -8.94 -10.76 -10.56
N VAL A 72 -9.08 -10.05 -9.44
CA VAL A 72 -10.39 -9.56 -8.94
C VAL A 72 -11.09 -8.67 -9.95
N ASN A 73 -10.38 -7.74 -10.58
CA ASN A 73 -10.95 -6.88 -11.63
C ASN A 73 -11.39 -7.69 -12.86
N MET A 74 -10.62 -8.72 -13.24
CA MET A 74 -11.02 -9.63 -14.33
C MET A 74 -12.30 -10.39 -13.99
N ILE A 75 -12.43 -10.89 -12.75
CA ILE A 75 -13.63 -11.58 -12.26
C ILE A 75 -14.82 -10.63 -12.25
N LEU A 76 -14.69 -9.44 -11.65
CA LEU A 76 -15.76 -8.46 -11.57
C LEU A 76 -16.28 -8.06 -12.96
N ASN A 77 -15.38 -7.79 -13.91
CA ASN A 77 -15.74 -7.47 -15.29
C ASN A 77 -16.50 -8.62 -15.97
N LYS A 78 -16.13 -9.87 -15.69
CA LYS A 78 -16.83 -11.05 -16.24
C LYS A 78 -18.21 -11.22 -15.60
N LEU A 79 -18.32 -11.15 -14.27
CA LEU A 79 -19.60 -11.27 -13.55
C LEU A 79 -20.61 -10.22 -13.99
N ASN A 80 -20.17 -8.99 -14.28
CA ASN A 80 -21.05 -7.92 -14.79
C ASN A 80 -21.64 -8.21 -16.19
N ASN A 81 -21.15 -9.22 -16.90
CA ASN A 81 -21.71 -9.66 -18.18
C ASN A 81 -22.72 -10.82 -18.04
N TYR A 82 -22.97 -11.31 -16.83
CA TYR A 82 -23.96 -12.35 -16.55
C TYR A 82 -25.27 -11.72 -16.07
N GLU A 83 -26.40 -12.30 -16.49
CA GLU A 83 -27.73 -11.95 -15.98
C GLU A 83 -28.01 -12.70 -14.66
N ILE A 84 -27.34 -12.26 -13.59
CA ILE A 84 -27.44 -12.83 -12.24
C ILE A 84 -27.74 -11.75 -11.19
N SER A 85 -28.24 -12.16 -10.03
CA SER A 85 -28.29 -11.29 -8.85
C SER A 85 -26.89 -10.76 -8.50
N PHE A 86 -26.83 -9.55 -7.97
CA PHE A 86 -25.56 -8.99 -7.53
C PHE A 86 -24.98 -9.76 -6.35
N LEU A 87 -23.68 -10.05 -6.40
CA LEU A 87 -22.97 -10.84 -5.40
C LEU A 87 -21.88 -10.01 -4.72
N ASP A 88 -21.65 -10.28 -3.43
CA ASP A 88 -20.41 -9.89 -2.74
C ASP A 88 -19.51 -11.12 -2.59
N VAL A 89 -18.34 -11.08 -3.21
CA VAL A 89 -17.39 -12.19 -3.27
C VAL A 89 -16.09 -11.78 -2.58
N LEU A 90 -15.69 -12.56 -1.59
CA LEU A 90 -14.41 -12.42 -0.90
C LEU A 90 -13.53 -13.63 -1.21
N ILE A 91 -12.32 -13.40 -1.72
CA ILE A 91 -11.40 -14.46 -2.13
C ILE A 91 -10.09 -14.34 -1.35
N ASP A 92 -9.70 -15.38 -0.63
CA ASP A 92 -8.38 -15.47 -0.03
C ASP A 92 -7.38 -16.07 -1.03
N PHE A 93 -6.36 -15.30 -1.38
CA PHE A 93 -5.31 -15.75 -2.30
C PHE A 93 -4.02 -16.17 -1.59
N THR A 94 -3.34 -17.17 -2.14
CA THR A 94 -2.04 -17.69 -1.72
C THR A 94 -1.08 -17.75 -2.91
N PHE A 95 -0.59 -16.59 -3.38
CA PHE A 95 0.35 -16.52 -4.49
C PHE A 95 1.77 -16.94 -4.08
N GLN A 96 2.38 -17.84 -4.86
CA GLN A 96 3.73 -18.38 -4.59
C GLN A 96 4.79 -17.93 -5.60
N LYS A 97 4.38 -17.25 -6.66
CA LYS A 97 5.26 -16.79 -7.75
C LYS A 97 4.64 -15.62 -8.50
N PRO A 98 5.40 -14.88 -9.31
CA PRO A 98 4.80 -13.97 -10.28
C PRO A 98 3.91 -14.73 -11.26
N TYR A 99 2.76 -14.14 -11.60
CA TYR A 99 1.84 -14.67 -12.60
C TYR A 99 1.76 -13.74 -13.81
N THR A 100 1.83 -14.31 -15.00
CA THR A 100 1.61 -13.61 -16.27
C THR A 100 0.13 -13.23 -16.45
N THR A 101 -0.17 -12.30 -17.35
CA THR A 101 -1.55 -11.92 -17.68
C THR A 101 -2.39 -13.13 -18.11
N LYS A 102 -1.82 -14.05 -18.89
CA LYS A 102 -2.51 -15.27 -19.35
C LYS A 102 -2.83 -16.24 -18.21
N GLU A 103 -1.90 -16.42 -17.26
CA GLU A 103 -2.16 -17.25 -16.08
C GLU A 103 -3.24 -16.61 -15.19
N ARG A 104 -3.19 -15.29 -14.98
CA ARG A 104 -4.23 -14.56 -14.22
C ARG A 104 -5.61 -14.69 -14.87
N GLU A 105 -5.66 -14.63 -16.21
CA GLU A 105 -6.89 -14.84 -16.96
C GLU A 105 -7.43 -16.27 -16.77
N LYS A 106 -6.56 -17.30 -16.86
CA LYS A 106 -6.93 -18.70 -16.57
C LYS A 106 -7.54 -18.81 -15.17
N ILE A 107 -6.87 -18.28 -14.15
CA ILE A 107 -7.35 -18.29 -12.76
C ILE A 107 -8.72 -17.61 -12.67
N SER A 108 -8.86 -16.40 -13.24
CA SER A 108 -10.13 -15.66 -13.21
C SER A 108 -11.29 -16.41 -13.88
N ASN A 109 -11.03 -17.13 -14.97
CA ASN A 109 -12.06 -17.91 -15.67
C ASN A 109 -12.55 -19.08 -14.84
N VAL A 110 -11.65 -19.79 -14.17
CA VAL A 110 -12.01 -20.90 -13.27
C VAL A 110 -12.82 -20.37 -12.09
N ILE A 111 -12.40 -19.25 -11.49
CA ILE A 111 -13.13 -18.64 -10.36
C ILE A 111 -14.52 -18.16 -10.77
N VAL A 112 -14.67 -17.49 -11.91
CA VAL A 112 -16.01 -17.07 -12.40
C VAL A 112 -16.91 -18.28 -12.59
N LYS A 113 -16.41 -19.35 -13.22
CA LYS A 113 -17.18 -20.59 -13.36
C LYS A 113 -17.61 -21.14 -12.00
N LEU A 114 -16.69 -21.20 -11.04
CA LEU A 114 -16.98 -21.66 -9.69
C LEU A 114 -18.05 -20.80 -9.00
N ILE A 115 -18.02 -19.48 -9.17
CA ILE A 115 -19.03 -18.57 -8.61
C ILE A 115 -20.40 -18.83 -9.23
N ILE A 116 -20.49 -18.89 -10.57
CA ILE A 116 -21.75 -19.10 -11.28
C ILE A 116 -22.37 -20.46 -10.95
N ASP A 117 -21.54 -21.50 -10.86
CA ASP A 117 -22.00 -22.86 -10.56
C ASP A 117 -22.46 -23.00 -9.09
N ASN A 118 -22.19 -22.01 -8.22
CA ASN A 118 -22.43 -22.09 -6.78
C ASN A 118 -23.04 -20.80 -6.19
N ILE A 119 -23.90 -20.11 -6.94
CA ILE A 119 -24.62 -18.94 -6.42
C ILE A 119 -25.56 -19.41 -5.30
N PRO A 120 -25.44 -18.89 -4.06
CA PRO A 120 -26.34 -19.25 -2.98
C PRO A 120 -27.72 -18.60 -3.16
N ASP A 121 -28.71 -19.12 -2.45
CA ASP A 121 -30.04 -18.53 -2.41
C ASP A 121 -30.01 -17.11 -1.83
N GLU A 122 -31.09 -16.35 -2.06
CA GLU A 122 -31.18 -14.97 -1.59
C GLU A 122 -31.07 -14.88 -0.06
N ASN A 123 -30.25 -13.93 0.43
CA ASN A 123 -29.86 -13.75 1.84
C ASN A 123 -28.98 -14.86 2.42
N GLU A 124 -28.47 -15.77 1.59
CA GLU A 124 -27.53 -16.80 2.02
C GLU A 124 -26.09 -16.50 1.61
N SER A 125 -25.17 -17.21 2.26
CA SER A 125 -23.75 -17.19 1.91
C SER A 125 -23.22 -18.60 1.78
N LEU A 126 -22.40 -18.82 0.77
CA LEU A 126 -21.64 -20.04 0.59
C LEU A 126 -20.16 -19.76 0.86
N ARG A 127 -19.49 -20.70 1.54
CA ARG A 127 -18.05 -20.70 1.69
C ARG A 127 -17.46 -21.96 1.06
N ILE A 128 -16.47 -21.77 0.20
CA ILE A 128 -15.74 -22.82 -0.50
C ILE A 128 -14.32 -22.84 0.04
N TYR A 129 -13.86 -24.02 0.42
CA TYR A 129 -12.51 -24.28 0.91
C TYR A 129 -11.72 -25.03 -0.15
N ASN A 130 -10.47 -24.64 -0.37
CA ASN A 130 -9.57 -25.39 -1.24
C ASN A 130 -8.83 -26.45 -0.42
N GLU A 131 -9.07 -27.73 -0.74
CA GLU A 131 -8.34 -28.87 -0.17
C GLU A 131 -7.00 -29.12 -0.89
N PHE A 132 -6.68 -28.33 -1.92
CA PHE A 132 -5.47 -28.38 -2.74
C PHE A 132 -5.25 -29.71 -3.48
N GLU A 133 -6.32 -30.44 -3.75
CA GLU A 133 -6.26 -31.73 -4.46
C GLU A 133 -6.39 -31.58 -5.99
N ASN A 134 -7.17 -30.60 -6.47
CA ASN A 134 -7.50 -30.46 -7.90
C ASN A 134 -7.61 -29.00 -8.36
N GLU A 135 -6.58 -28.50 -9.03
CA GLU A 135 -6.51 -27.14 -9.60
C GLU A 135 -7.65 -26.84 -10.60
N ALA A 136 -8.22 -27.87 -11.24
CA ALA A 136 -9.30 -27.68 -12.20
C ALA A 136 -10.64 -27.35 -11.54
N GLN A 137 -10.84 -27.73 -10.27
CA GLN A 137 -12.03 -27.40 -9.49
C GLN A 137 -11.90 -26.03 -8.82
N ILE A 138 -10.75 -25.79 -8.19
CA ILE A 138 -10.43 -24.52 -7.55
C ILE A 138 -8.92 -24.25 -7.73
N PRO A 139 -8.52 -23.08 -8.24
CA PRO A 139 -7.11 -22.79 -8.46
C PRO A 139 -6.33 -22.89 -7.15
N PHE A 140 -5.12 -23.45 -7.18
CA PHE A 140 -4.26 -23.54 -5.99
C PHE A 140 -3.86 -22.18 -5.42
N GLU A 141 -4.05 -21.11 -6.19
CA GLU A 141 -3.91 -19.75 -5.72
C GLU A 141 -5.03 -19.29 -4.79
N VAL A 142 -6.15 -19.99 -4.71
CA VAL A 142 -7.28 -19.65 -3.83
C VAL A 142 -7.28 -20.58 -2.64
N SER A 143 -7.16 -20.07 -1.42
CA SER A 143 -7.29 -20.90 -0.21
C SER A 143 -8.73 -21.01 0.23
N THR A 144 -9.48 -19.90 0.25
CA THR A 144 -10.91 -19.88 0.53
C THR A 144 -11.63 -18.85 -0.33
N MET A 145 -12.93 -19.06 -0.55
CA MET A 145 -13.81 -18.09 -1.19
C MET A 145 -15.16 -18.05 -0.46
N ARG A 146 -15.69 -16.85 -0.26
CA ARG A 146 -17.06 -16.63 0.23
C ARG A 146 -17.86 -15.91 -0.85
N ILE A 147 -19.06 -16.42 -1.12
CA ILE A 147 -20.05 -15.81 -2.01
C ILE A 147 -21.25 -15.44 -1.15
N LEU A 148 -21.67 -14.19 -1.19
CA LEU A 148 -22.87 -13.68 -0.50
C LEU A 148 -23.85 -13.16 -1.55
N ASN A 149 -25.09 -13.64 -1.50
CA ASN A 149 -26.18 -13.14 -2.33
C ASN A 149 -27.12 -12.34 -1.43
N HIS A 150 -27.06 -11.01 -1.50
CA HIS A 150 -27.86 -10.14 -0.64
C HIS A 150 -28.71 -9.18 -1.50
N PRO A 151 -30.03 -9.08 -1.26
CA PRO A 151 -30.95 -8.34 -2.14
C PRO A 151 -30.72 -6.82 -2.17
N PHE A 152 -30.03 -6.28 -1.16
CA PHE A 152 -29.68 -4.85 -1.09
C PHE A 152 -28.37 -4.48 -1.80
N LEU A 153 -27.70 -5.43 -2.46
CA LEU A 153 -26.54 -5.10 -3.29
C LEU A 153 -27.02 -4.38 -4.55
N GLU A 154 -26.40 -3.24 -4.85
CA GLU A 154 -26.69 -2.45 -6.07
C GLU A 154 -25.73 -2.78 -7.22
N ARG A 155 -24.70 -3.58 -6.95
CA ARG A 155 -23.66 -3.99 -7.90
C ARG A 155 -22.90 -5.20 -7.37
N ASN A 156 -22.26 -5.93 -8.28
CA ASN A 156 -21.28 -6.94 -7.90
C ASN A 156 -20.09 -6.30 -7.16
N SER A 157 -19.63 -6.97 -6.12
CA SER A 157 -18.43 -6.66 -5.37
C SER A 157 -17.55 -7.89 -5.36
N VAL A 158 -16.28 -7.73 -5.72
CA VAL A 158 -15.28 -8.78 -5.61
C VAL A 158 -14.09 -8.17 -4.90
N SER A 159 -13.63 -8.83 -3.85
CA SER A 159 -12.54 -8.35 -3.00
C SER A 159 -11.66 -9.49 -2.52
N PHE A 160 -10.48 -9.13 -2.01
CA PHE A 160 -9.58 -10.05 -1.35
C PHE A 160 -8.95 -9.34 -0.16
N PRO A 161 -8.71 -10.05 0.96
CA PRO A 161 -8.00 -9.47 2.08
C PRO A 161 -6.52 -9.32 1.74
N ARG A 162 -5.95 -8.21 2.18
CA ARG A 162 -4.53 -7.91 2.02
C ARG A 162 -3.80 -8.31 3.30
N TYR A 163 -3.15 -9.47 3.28
CA TYR A 163 -2.32 -9.94 4.39
C TYR A 163 -0.89 -9.43 4.24
N GLY A 164 -0.29 -8.98 5.34
CA GLY A 164 1.13 -8.63 5.39
C GLY A 164 1.66 -8.71 6.82
N PHE A 165 2.97 -8.89 6.96
CA PHE A 165 3.63 -8.88 8.26
C PHE A 165 4.00 -7.46 8.65
N PHE A 166 3.94 -7.13 9.94
CA PHE A 166 4.51 -5.87 10.42
C PHE A 166 6.03 -5.91 10.28
N GLN A 167 6.60 -4.94 9.56
CA GLN A 167 8.03 -4.72 9.56
C GLN A 167 8.40 -3.79 10.73
N HIS A 168 9.09 -4.34 11.73
CA HIS A 168 9.50 -3.61 12.91
C HIS A 168 10.86 -2.93 12.78
N ASN A 169 11.89 -3.66 12.34
CA ASN A 169 13.21 -3.10 12.09
C ASN A 169 13.27 -2.51 10.67
N MET A 170 13.45 -1.20 10.59
CA MET A 170 13.54 -0.45 9.33
C MET A 170 14.85 0.30 9.15
N ILE A 171 15.84 0.08 10.01
CA ILE A 171 17.09 0.87 10.03
C ILE A 171 17.74 0.90 8.65
N ASN A 172 17.94 -0.28 8.04
CA ASN A 172 18.56 -0.38 6.72
C ASN A 172 17.68 0.25 5.62
N ASN A 173 16.37 0.05 5.67
CA ASN A 173 15.45 0.60 4.67
C ASN A 173 15.47 2.13 4.70
N ILE A 174 15.43 2.74 5.90
CA ILE A 174 15.49 4.19 6.09
C ILE A 174 16.86 4.72 5.65
N GLN A 175 17.97 4.08 6.06
CA GLN A 175 19.31 4.52 5.71
C GLN A 175 19.56 4.50 4.19
N GLU A 176 18.98 3.52 3.47
CA GLU A 176 19.03 3.50 2.01
C GLU A 176 18.21 4.62 1.35
N VAL A 177 17.03 4.95 1.88
CA VAL A 177 16.22 6.07 1.41
C VAL A 177 17.00 7.38 1.58
N LEU A 178 17.60 7.58 2.76
CA LEU A 178 18.43 8.74 3.06
C LEU A 178 19.61 8.83 2.09
N LYS A 179 20.37 7.75 1.90
CA LYS A 179 21.51 7.73 0.97
C LYS A 179 21.12 8.16 -0.45
N LYS A 180 19.98 7.69 -0.96
CA LYS A 180 19.49 8.04 -2.32
C LYS A 180 19.08 9.51 -2.46
N LYS A 181 18.63 10.14 -1.37
CA LYS A 181 18.16 11.54 -1.36
C LYS A 181 19.28 12.52 -1.01
N ASP A 182 20.24 12.13 -0.16
CA ASP A 182 21.42 12.91 0.22
C ASP A 182 22.28 13.35 -0.98
N ASP A 183 22.30 12.56 -2.05
CA ASP A 183 23.01 12.90 -3.28
C ASP A 183 22.35 14.07 -4.04
N LYS A 184 21.06 14.31 -3.81
CA LYS A 184 20.26 15.34 -4.49
C LYS A 184 20.28 16.69 -3.76
N ILE A 185 20.58 16.69 -2.46
CA ILE A 185 20.63 17.91 -1.62
C ILE A 185 21.58 18.97 -2.19
N LYS A 186 22.70 18.56 -2.80
CA LYS A 186 23.69 19.50 -3.39
C LYS A 186 23.13 20.36 -4.53
N ILE A 187 21.97 20.01 -5.09
CA ILE A 187 21.35 20.67 -6.25
C ILE A 187 20.30 21.70 -5.79
N TYR A 188 19.93 21.70 -4.51
CA TYR A 188 18.85 22.53 -3.99
C TYR A 188 19.32 23.97 -3.73
N LYS A 189 18.40 24.94 -3.88
CA LYS A 189 18.62 26.33 -3.45
C LYS A 189 18.91 26.37 -1.94
N PRO A 190 19.58 27.40 -1.41
CA PRO A 190 19.73 27.53 0.03
C PRO A 190 18.35 27.68 0.67
N TYR A 191 18.05 26.77 1.59
CA TYR A 191 16.91 26.81 2.51
C TYR A 191 17.49 26.92 3.92
N ASP A 192 16.74 27.51 4.86
CA ASP A 192 17.18 27.63 6.25
C ASP A 192 17.28 26.24 6.90
N GLU A 193 16.34 25.35 6.56
CA GLU A 193 16.42 23.93 6.88
C GLU A 193 15.90 23.08 5.72
N GLN A 194 16.44 21.86 5.59
CA GLN A 194 15.98 20.83 4.68
C GLN A 194 15.49 19.61 5.44
N TRP A 195 14.23 19.29 5.26
CA TRP A 195 13.55 18.18 5.92
C TRP A 195 13.29 17.05 4.93
N LEU A 196 13.38 15.81 5.40
CA LEU A 196 12.88 14.64 4.67
C LEU A 196 11.74 13.99 5.44
N LEU A 197 10.60 13.88 4.78
CA LEU A 197 9.46 13.09 5.25
C LEU A 197 9.45 11.73 4.52
N ILE A 198 9.77 10.68 5.26
CA ILE A 198 9.59 9.30 4.82
C ILE A 198 8.19 8.86 5.23
N TYR A 199 7.38 8.33 4.30
CA TYR A 199 6.02 7.90 4.60
C TYR A 199 5.73 6.48 4.13
N ALA A 200 4.93 5.77 4.91
CA ALA A 200 4.38 4.46 4.58
C ALA A 200 2.87 4.57 4.36
N LEU A 201 2.38 3.94 3.29
CA LEU A 201 0.93 3.82 3.04
C LEU A 201 0.33 2.75 3.94
N GLY A 202 -0.64 3.12 4.76
CA GLY A 202 -1.48 2.13 5.44
C GLY A 202 -2.39 1.38 4.46
N GLY A 203 -2.79 0.17 4.84
CA GLY A 203 -3.84 -0.58 4.15
C GLY A 203 -3.41 -1.34 2.89
N ASN A 204 -2.13 -1.34 2.51
CA ASN A 204 -1.58 -2.31 1.56
C ASN A 204 -0.63 -3.29 2.27
N SER A 205 -0.46 -4.48 1.72
CA SER A 205 0.35 -5.54 2.37
C SER A 205 1.82 -5.12 2.54
N GLY A 206 2.29 -4.19 1.72
CA GLY A 206 3.64 -3.64 1.75
C GLY A 206 3.85 -2.43 2.68
N GLY A 207 2.85 -2.08 3.47
CA GLY A 207 2.77 -0.84 4.25
C GLY A 207 2.49 -1.04 5.74
N PHE A 208 2.48 -2.27 6.21
CA PHE A 208 2.36 -2.60 7.63
C PHE A 208 3.70 -2.33 8.33
N PHE A 209 3.90 -1.11 8.80
CA PHE A 209 5.10 -0.75 9.53
C PHE A 209 4.74 -0.40 10.97
N ASP A 210 5.50 -0.97 11.90
CA ASP A 210 5.37 -0.71 13.33
C ASP A 210 6.78 -0.53 13.90
N PRO A 211 7.37 0.69 13.80
CA PRO A 211 8.77 0.93 14.11
C PRO A 211 9.14 0.48 15.52
N SER A 212 10.16 -0.37 15.62
CA SER A 212 10.76 -0.72 16.91
C SER A 212 11.39 0.50 17.59
N GLU A 213 11.53 0.46 18.92
CA GLU A 213 12.29 1.49 19.65
C GLU A 213 13.71 1.65 19.12
N GLU A 214 14.34 0.55 18.68
CA GLU A 214 15.66 0.57 18.05
C GLU A 214 15.63 1.40 16.76
N THR A 215 14.62 1.23 15.91
CA THR A 215 14.45 1.99 14.66
C THR A 215 14.27 3.49 14.93
N ILE A 216 13.48 3.85 15.93
CA ILE A 216 13.20 5.25 16.30
C ILE A 216 14.43 5.91 16.91
N ASN A 217 15.15 5.18 17.76
CA ASN A 217 16.30 5.70 18.50
C ASN A 217 17.64 5.57 17.76
N HIS A 218 17.67 4.85 16.63
CA HIS A 218 18.85 4.76 15.78
C HIS A 218 19.27 6.14 15.28
N LYS A 219 20.58 6.39 15.22
CA LYS A 219 21.13 7.63 14.68
C LYS A 219 21.52 7.42 13.22
N TYR A 220 20.76 8.03 12.32
CA TYR A 220 20.95 7.89 10.88
C TYR A 220 21.98 8.88 10.33
N HIS A 221 22.78 8.43 9.36
CA HIS A 221 23.66 9.32 8.62
C HIS A 221 22.87 10.00 7.50
N THR A 222 22.81 11.33 7.53
CA THR A 222 22.13 12.12 6.51
C THR A 222 22.61 13.58 6.48
N LYS A 223 22.43 14.23 5.33
CA LYS A 223 22.63 15.68 5.19
C LYS A 223 21.36 16.50 5.44
N PHE A 224 20.20 15.87 5.60
CA PHE A 224 18.98 16.59 6.00
C PHE A 224 19.11 17.13 7.43
N ASP A 225 18.53 18.29 7.68
CA ASP A 225 18.49 18.90 9.01
C ASP A 225 17.55 18.12 9.93
N ARG A 226 16.43 17.64 9.38
CA ARG A 226 15.44 16.85 10.12
C ARG A 226 14.87 15.73 9.26
N ILE A 227 14.60 14.60 9.90
CA ILE A 227 14.09 13.40 9.25
C ILE A 227 12.89 12.87 10.01
N PHE A 228 11.82 12.58 9.28
CA PHE A 228 10.56 12.13 9.85
C PHE A 228 10.11 10.83 9.21
N LEU A 229 9.49 9.96 10.01
CA LEU A 229 8.79 8.78 9.56
C LEU A 229 7.29 8.93 9.87
N LEU A 230 6.46 8.95 8.84
CA LEU A 230 5.00 8.97 8.94
C LEU A 230 4.43 7.59 8.63
N ILE A 231 3.76 6.99 9.62
CA ILE A 231 2.99 5.76 9.47
C ILE A 231 1.51 6.15 9.36
N SER A 232 0.98 6.13 8.15
CA SER A 232 -0.37 6.65 7.88
C SER A 232 -1.50 5.75 8.37
N LEU A 233 -1.25 4.44 8.58
CA LEU A 233 -2.24 3.54 9.16
C LEU A 233 -2.62 3.96 10.58
N ASP A 234 -1.61 4.38 11.36
CA ASP A 234 -1.75 4.74 12.76
C ASP A 234 -1.91 6.25 12.99
N ASN A 235 -1.79 7.06 11.92
CA ASN A 235 -1.63 8.51 12.01
C ASN A 235 -0.53 8.92 13.00
N LYS A 236 0.65 8.28 12.93
CA LYS A 236 1.79 8.57 13.80
C LYS A 236 2.96 9.15 13.01
N VAL A 237 3.62 10.14 13.59
CA VAL A 237 4.84 10.74 13.10
C VAL A 237 5.95 10.53 14.13
N TYR A 238 7.11 10.08 13.65
CA TYR A 238 8.32 9.92 14.45
C TYR A 238 9.39 10.84 13.89
N GLU A 239 9.93 11.74 14.70
CA GLU A 239 11.17 12.43 14.37
C GLU A 239 12.35 11.49 14.66
N LEU A 240 13.12 11.16 13.63
CA LEU A 240 14.24 10.23 13.74
C LEU A 240 15.53 10.97 14.09
N LYS A 241 16.46 10.29 14.77
CA LYS A 241 17.73 10.88 15.21
C LYS A 241 18.75 10.84 14.09
N LYS A 242 19.53 11.92 13.92
CA LYS A 242 20.64 11.98 12.95
C LYS A 242 22.00 12.00 13.64
N ILE A 243 23.04 11.63 12.89
CA ILE A 243 24.46 11.82 13.22
C ILE A 243 24.97 13.10 12.58
#